data_AF-A0A2T7Q9A6-F1
#
_entry.id   AF-A0A2T7Q9A6-F1
#
_cell.length_a   1.000
_cell.length_b   1.000
_cell.length_c   1.000
_cell.angle_alpha   90.00
_cell.angle_beta   90.00
_cell.angle_gamma   90.00
#
_symmetry.space_group_name_H-M   'P 1'
#
loop_
_entity.id
_entity.type
_entity.pdbx_description
1 polymer ?
#
loop_
_entity_poly.entity_id
_entity_poly.type
_entity_poly.pdbx_seq_one_letter_code
_entity_poly.pdbx_strand_id
1 'polypeptide(L)'
;MRNIFYLIFIFIPAVSFSQTPDNDSTEQIIRVICDDKIFEKCEIPVGFKNGQLAVKDSITNYLKENNTQFQNGKATFQFVVAKNAKVCDVKKVSGNIASEGNIIKALQQIADLWTVGKQNSRFICSYARLEIEIIDYSVKVNLTNLHK
;
A
#
# COMPACT_ATOMS: atom_id res chain seq x y z
N MET A 1 -38.59 46.24 -33.36
CA MET A 1 -37.47 46.46 -32.42
C MET A 1 -37.07 45.11 -31.85
N ARG A 2 -35.79 44.75 -31.98
CA ARG A 2 -35.27 43.38 -31.87
C ARG A 2 -34.79 43.15 -30.43
N ASN A 3 -35.52 42.34 -29.65
CA ASN A 3 -35.12 41.96 -28.29
C ASN A 3 -33.97 40.95 -28.35
N ILE A 4 -32.80 41.38 -27.89
CA ILE A 4 -31.59 40.55 -27.77
C ILE A 4 -31.62 39.91 -26.37
N PHE A 5 -31.86 38.61 -26.31
CA PHE A 5 -31.69 37.79 -25.12
C PHE A 5 -30.19 37.53 -24.91
N TYR A 6 -29.61 38.12 -23.86
CA TYR A 6 -28.24 37.80 -23.43
C TYR A 6 -28.24 36.52 -22.60
N LEU A 7 -27.69 35.44 -23.16
CA LEU A 7 -27.35 34.21 -22.45
C LEU A 7 -26.03 34.43 -21.70
N ILE A 8 -26.11 34.59 -20.37
CA ILE A 8 -24.93 34.63 -19.49
C ILE A 8 -24.53 33.18 -19.21
N PHE A 9 -23.51 32.69 -19.91
CA PHE A 9 -22.82 31.45 -19.56
C PHE A 9 -21.93 31.72 -18.34
N ILE A 10 -22.38 31.28 -17.18
CA ILE A 10 -21.56 31.25 -15.96
C ILE A 10 -20.60 30.06 -16.11
N PHE A 11 -19.37 30.34 -16.52
CA PHE A 11 -18.25 29.40 -16.41
C PHE A 11 -17.91 29.25 -14.92
N ILE A 12 -18.40 28.18 -14.30
CA ILE A 12 -17.90 27.74 -12.99
C ILE A 12 -16.56 27.06 -13.28
N PRO A 13 -15.41 27.58 -12.80
CA PRO A 13 -14.16 26.85 -12.89
C PRO A 13 -14.33 25.58 -12.04
N ALA A 14 -14.32 24.42 -12.70
CA ALA A 14 -14.18 23.15 -12.03
C ALA A 14 -12.84 23.16 -11.32
N VAL A 15 -12.84 23.46 -10.02
CA VAL A 15 -11.71 23.22 -9.14
C VAL A 15 -11.55 21.70 -9.05
N SER A 16 -10.73 21.16 -9.94
CA SER A 16 -10.23 19.80 -9.84
C SER A 16 -9.41 19.69 -8.56
N PHE A 17 -10.04 19.23 -7.48
CA PHE A 17 -9.35 18.77 -6.29
C PHE A 17 -8.53 17.53 -6.67
N SER A 18 -7.29 17.73 -7.09
CA SER A 18 -6.31 16.67 -7.21
C SER A 18 -5.90 16.28 -5.79
N GLN A 19 -6.43 15.18 -5.27
CA GLN A 19 -5.96 14.60 -4.02
C GLN A 19 -4.55 14.05 -4.27
N THR A 20 -3.52 14.81 -3.92
CA THR A 20 -2.16 14.29 -3.86
C THR A 20 -2.12 13.14 -2.84
N PRO A 21 -1.55 11.98 -3.20
CA PRO A 21 -1.37 10.90 -2.26
C PRO A 21 -0.47 11.37 -1.11
N ASP A 22 -0.75 10.84 0.07
CA ASP A 22 -0.18 11.12 1.40
C ASP A 22 1.37 10.95 1.46
N ASN A 23 2.08 11.83 0.76
CA ASN A 23 3.54 11.82 0.63
C ASN A 23 4.23 12.28 1.92
N ASP A 24 3.61 13.23 2.63
CA ASP A 24 4.12 13.83 3.87
C ASP A 24 4.31 12.78 4.97
N SER A 25 3.33 11.87 5.13
CA SER A 25 3.42 10.80 6.14
C SER A 25 4.49 9.75 5.81
N THR A 26 4.68 9.43 4.53
CA THR A 26 5.69 8.46 4.08
C THR A 26 7.11 9.02 4.25
N GLU A 27 7.35 10.26 3.81
CA GLU A 27 8.66 10.91 3.92
C GLU A 27 9.05 11.09 5.40
N GLN A 28 8.09 11.46 6.25
CA GLN A 28 8.32 11.57 7.69
C GLN A 28 8.71 10.22 8.32
N ILE A 29 8.05 9.11 7.96
CA ILE A 29 8.41 7.78 8.47
C ILE A 29 9.83 7.41 8.05
N ILE A 30 10.17 7.61 6.77
CA ILE A 30 11.51 7.26 6.25
C ILE A 30 12.58 8.10 6.96
N ARG A 31 12.38 9.40 7.07
CA ARG A 31 13.36 10.30 7.67
C ARG A 31 13.53 10.10 9.18
N VAL A 32 12.43 9.98 9.92
CA VAL A 32 12.44 9.98 11.39
C VAL A 32 12.60 8.57 11.97
N ILE A 33 11.97 7.56 11.36
CA ILE A 33 12.00 6.19 11.89
C ILE A 33 13.12 5.37 11.25
N CYS A 34 13.32 5.54 9.93
CA CYS A 34 14.32 4.79 9.19
C CYS A 34 15.70 5.45 9.15
N ASP A 35 15.83 6.71 9.59
CA ASP A 35 17.08 7.47 9.51
C ASP A 35 17.64 7.49 8.07
N ASP A 36 16.74 7.55 7.07
CA ASP A 36 17.04 7.43 5.64
C ASP A 36 17.77 6.13 5.24
N LYS A 37 17.74 5.12 6.11
CA LYS A 37 18.40 3.82 5.91
C LYS A 37 17.36 2.72 5.77
N ILE A 38 17.21 2.23 4.55
CA ILE A 38 16.36 1.09 4.23
C ILE A 38 17.24 -0.02 3.67
N PHE A 39 17.12 -1.21 4.25
CA PHE A 39 17.93 -2.36 3.90
C PHE A 39 17.20 -3.25 2.90
N GLU A 40 17.91 -3.66 1.85
CA GLU A 40 17.40 -4.68 0.93
C GLU A 40 17.53 -6.09 1.51
N LYS A 41 18.57 -6.32 2.31
CA LYS A 41 18.89 -7.62 2.93
C LYS A 41 19.08 -7.46 4.43
N CYS A 42 18.68 -8.49 5.17
CA CYS A 42 18.84 -8.54 6.62
C CYS A 42 18.94 -9.99 7.11
N GLU A 43 19.58 -10.17 8.27
CA GLU A 43 19.78 -11.49 8.90
C GLU A 43 18.46 -12.18 9.23
N ILE A 44 17.52 -11.42 9.79
CA ILE A 44 16.15 -11.87 10.00
C ILE A 44 15.26 -11.03 9.08
N PRO A 45 14.65 -11.64 8.06
CA PRO A 45 13.86 -10.91 7.09
C PRO A 45 12.51 -10.46 7.63
N VAL A 46 11.85 -9.59 6.86
CA VAL A 46 10.43 -9.26 7.10
C VAL A 46 9.61 -10.54 7.00
N GLY A 47 8.64 -10.66 7.91
CA GLY A 47 7.77 -11.82 8.00
C GLY A 47 6.38 -11.45 8.48
N PHE A 48 5.54 -12.47 8.64
CA PHE A 48 4.21 -12.33 9.21
C PHE A 48 4.22 -12.78 10.67
N LYS A 49 3.91 -11.87 11.59
CA LYS A 49 3.92 -12.13 13.04
C LYS A 49 2.96 -13.25 13.43
N ASN A 50 1.77 -13.27 12.83
CA ASN A 50 0.69 -14.23 13.10
C ASN A 50 0.45 -15.19 11.92
N GLY A 51 1.47 -15.35 11.06
CA GLY A 51 1.37 -16.17 9.85
C GLY A 51 0.60 -15.52 8.70
N GLN A 52 0.67 -16.18 7.55
CA GLN A 52 0.11 -15.72 6.27
C GLN A 52 -1.41 -15.56 6.29
N LEU A 53 -2.10 -16.39 7.08
CA LEU A 53 -3.56 -16.38 7.19
C LEU A 53 -4.08 -15.05 7.76
N ALA A 54 -3.44 -14.52 8.81
CA ALA A 54 -3.87 -13.27 9.44
C ALA A 54 -3.77 -12.06 8.49
N VAL A 55 -2.71 -12.00 7.68
CA VAL A 55 -2.53 -10.94 6.68
C VAL A 55 -3.55 -11.07 5.56
N LYS A 56 -3.78 -12.29 5.07
CA LYS A 56 -4.79 -12.58 4.06
C LYS A 56 -6.19 -12.16 4.53
N ASP A 57 -6.56 -12.53 5.76
CA ASP A 57 -7.88 -12.23 6.31
C ASP A 57 -8.05 -10.72 6.53
N SER A 58 -7.01 -10.03 7.01
CA SER A 58 -7.07 -8.58 7.22
C SER A 58 -7.19 -7.80 5.91
N ILE A 59 -6.45 -8.18 4.87
CA ILE A 59 -6.61 -7.58 3.53
C ILE A 59 -8.02 -7.88 3.00
N THR A 60 -8.48 -9.12 3.11
CA THR A 60 -9.82 -9.51 2.64
C THR A 60 -10.91 -8.69 3.34
N ASN A 61 -10.83 -8.53 4.65
CA ASN A 61 -11.79 -7.76 5.44
C ASN A 61 -11.76 -6.29 5.06
N TYR A 62 -10.58 -5.68 4.95
CA TYR A 62 -10.44 -4.29 4.52
C TYR A 62 -11.09 -4.06 3.14
N LEU A 63 -10.83 -4.95 2.18
CA LEU A 63 -11.40 -4.83 0.84
C LEU A 63 -12.93 -4.97 0.86
N LYS A 64 -13.49 -5.88 1.66
CA LYS A 64 -14.94 -6.04 1.84
C LYS A 64 -15.58 -4.81 2.48
N GLU A 65 -15.01 -4.31 3.57
CA GLU A 65 -15.52 -3.14 4.30
C GLU A 65 -15.52 -1.88 3.43
N ASN A 66 -14.58 -1.76 2.50
CA ASN A 66 -14.49 -0.65 1.56
C ASN A 66 -15.23 -0.89 0.24
N ASN A 67 -16.15 -1.87 0.19
CA ASN A 67 -16.95 -2.23 -1.00
C ASN A 67 -16.10 -2.42 -2.26
N THR A 68 -14.91 -2.99 -2.09
CA THR A 68 -13.99 -3.18 -3.20
C THR A 68 -14.48 -4.31 -4.10
N GLN A 69 -14.54 -4.06 -5.39
CA GLN A 69 -14.85 -5.12 -6.34
C GLN A 69 -13.68 -6.12 -6.41
N PHE A 70 -13.95 -7.35 -6.01
CA PHE A 70 -13.02 -8.47 -6.17
C PHE A 70 -13.05 -8.90 -7.63
N GLN A 71 -12.08 -8.42 -8.41
CA GLN A 71 -11.84 -8.89 -9.77
C GLN A 71 -10.60 -9.78 -9.78
N ASN A 72 -10.65 -10.85 -10.56
CA ASN A 72 -9.52 -11.75 -10.69
C ASN A 72 -8.30 -10.99 -11.22
N GLY A 73 -7.15 -11.21 -10.59
CA GLY A 73 -5.96 -10.45 -10.90
C GLY A 73 -4.80 -10.81 -9.99
N LYS A 74 -3.60 -10.45 -10.42
CA LYS A 74 -2.37 -10.77 -9.72
C LYS A 74 -1.38 -9.62 -9.89
N ALA A 75 -0.86 -9.13 -8.78
CA ALA A 75 0.15 -8.08 -8.77
C ALA A 75 1.16 -8.27 -7.63
N THR A 76 2.37 -7.77 -7.85
CA THR A 76 3.40 -7.72 -6.82
C THR A 76 3.59 -6.28 -6.38
N PHE A 77 3.57 -6.08 -5.06
CA PHE A 77 3.81 -4.80 -4.41
C PHE A 77 5.15 -4.85 -3.71
N GLN A 78 5.96 -3.80 -3.88
CA GLN A 78 7.15 -3.55 -3.06
C GLN A 78 6.82 -2.44 -2.07
N PHE A 79 7.28 -2.58 -0.83
CA PHE A 79 7.07 -1.59 0.23
C PHE A 79 8.18 -1.67 1.27
N VAL A 80 8.21 -0.67 2.14
CA VAL A 80 9.11 -0.60 3.29
C VAL A 80 8.34 -1.01 4.55
N VAL A 81 8.91 -1.92 5.33
CA VAL A 81 8.48 -2.16 6.71
C VAL A 81 9.43 -1.40 7.62
N ALA A 82 8.90 -0.41 8.33
CA ALA A 82 9.68 0.44 9.21
C ALA A 82 9.99 -0.25 10.56
N LYS A 83 10.92 0.33 11.35
CA LYS A 83 11.33 -0.21 12.67
C LYS A 83 10.15 -0.37 13.65
N ASN A 84 9.09 0.43 13.47
CA ASN A 84 7.85 0.40 14.24
C ASN A 84 6.75 -0.47 13.60
N ALA A 85 7.11 -1.34 12.65
CA ALA A 85 6.23 -2.24 11.89
C ALA A 85 5.21 -1.55 10.96
N LYS A 86 5.24 -0.22 10.82
CA LYS A 86 4.42 0.47 9.82
C LYS A 86 4.91 0.18 8.41
N VAL A 87 3.97 0.08 7.49
CA VAL A 87 4.24 -0.05 6.05
C VAL A 87 4.17 1.31 5.38
N CYS A 88 5.19 1.66 4.60
CA CYS A 88 5.23 2.88 3.79
C CYS A 88 5.90 2.63 2.43
N ASP A 89 5.92 3.65 1.56
CA ASP A 89 6.49 3.57 0.19
C ASP A 89 5.99 2.36 -0.62
N VAL A 90 4.67 2.14 -0.57
CA VAL A 90 4.04 1.01 -1.27
C VAL A 90 3.90 1.34 -2.75
N LYS A 91 4.48 0.49 -3.59
CA LYS A 91 4.40 0.59 -5.06
C LYS A 91 4.13 -0.76 -5.71
N LYS A 92 3.25 -0.79 -6.70
CA LYS A 92 3.10 -1.96 -7.58
C LYS A 92 4.32 -2.04 -8.50
N VAL A 93 5.02 -3.18 -8.47
CA VAL A 93 6.22 -3.42 -9.30
C VAL A 93 5.94 -4.30 -10.51
N SER A 94 4.86 -5.10 -10.48
CA SER A 94 4.46 -5.95 -11.62
C SER A 94 3.00 -6.41 -11.50
N GLY A 95 2.47 -6.92 -12.62
CA GLY A 95 1.15 -7.53 -12.70
C GLY A 95 0.00 -6.54 -12.83
N ASN A 96 -1.22 -7.08 -12.89
CA ASN A 96 -2.46 -6.32 -12.98
C ASN A 96 -3.46 -6.85 -11.97
N ILE A 97 -3.98 -5.96 -11.15
CA ILE A 97 -5.00 -6.25 -10.15
C ILE A 97 -5.94 -5.05 -10.08
N ALA A 98 -7.23 -5.32 -9.94
CA ALA A 98 -8.19 -4.25 -9.69
C ALA A 98 -7.95 -3.65 -8.30
N SER A 99 -8.42 -2.42 -8.11
CA SER A 99 -8.49 -1.80 -6.78
C SER A 99 -7.14 -1.65 -6.08
N GLU A 100 -6.08 -1.39 -6.86
CA GLU A 100 -4.72 -1.17 -6.39
C GLU A 100 -4.64 -0.20 -5.20
N GLY A 101 -5.35 0.93 -5.28
CA GLY A 101 -5.38 1.93 -4.20
C GLY A 101 -5.92 1.38 -2.87
N ASN A 102 -6.94 0.51 -2.90
CA ASN A 102 -7.49 -0.10 -1.69
C ASN A 102 -6.55 -1.17 -1.12
N ILE A 103 -5.82 -1.89 -1.99
CA ILE A 103 -4.79 -2.84 -1.56
C ILE A 103 -3.64 -2.09 -0.87
N ILE A 104 -3.16 -0.99 -1.46
CA ILE A 104 -2.12 -0.14 -0.87
C ILE A 104 -2.55 0.34 0.52
N LYS A 105 -3.77 0.86 0.64
CA LYS A 105 -4.31 1.30 1.93
C LYS A 105 -4.43 0.14 2.93
N ALA A 106 -4.89 -1.04 2.50
CA ALA A 106 -4.96 -2.22 3.35
C ALA A 106 -3.59 -2.55 3.96
N LEU A 107 -2.53 -2.56 3.14
CA LEU A 107 -1.17 -2.83 3.58
C LEU A 107 -0.66 -1.80 4.60
N GLN A 108 -1.00 -0.54 4.42
CA GLN A 108 -0.63 0.55 5.33
C GLN A 108 -1.36 0.48 6.69
N GLN A 109 -2.55 -0.13 6.75
CA GLN A 109 -3.35 -0.24 7.98
C GLN A 109 -2.96 -1.43 8.88
N ILE A 110 -2.32 -2.47 8.34
CA ILE A 110 -2.04 -3.73 9.06
C ILE A 110 -0.66 -3.77 9.74
N ALA A 111 -0.24 -2.68 10.38
CA ALA A 111 1.11 -2.53 10.93
C ALA A 111 1.48 -3.60 11.98
N ASP A 112 0.51 -4.12 12.74
CA ASP A 112 0.71 -5.08 13.82
C ASP A 112 0.95 -6.53 13.35
N LEU A 113 0.75 -6.80 12.05
CA LEU A 113 0.91 -8.13 11.47
C LEU A 113 2.31 -8.41 10.94
N TRP A 114 3.19 -7.39 10.90
CA TRP A 114 4.54 -7.51 10.35
C TRP A 114 5.58 -7.85 11.42
N THR A 115 6.41 -8.82 11.10
CA THR A 115 7.71 -8.99 11.77
C THR A 115 8.70 -8.06 11.08
N VAL A 116 9.28 -7.15 11.85
CA VAL A 116 10.29 -6.19 11.38
C VAL A 116 11.62 -6.89 11.12
N GLY A 117 12.33 -6.49 10.06
CA GLY A 117 13.66 -7.01 9.76
C GLY A 117 14.67 -6.71 10.87
N LYS A 118 15.65 -7.59 11.05
CA LYS A 118 16.76 -7.39 12.01
C LYS A 118 18.13 -7.60 11.40
N GLN A 119 19.06 -6.77 11.84
CA GLN A 119 20.49 -6.87 11.56
C GLN A 119 21.28 -6.64 12.84
N ASN A 120 22.24 -7.50 13.18
CA ASN A 120 23.05 -7.39 14.40
C ASN A 120 22.18 -7.22 15.65
N SER A 121 21.11 -8.02 15.75
CA SER A 121 20.10 -7.97 16.83
C SER A 121 19.30 -6.66 16.96
N ARG A 122 19.42 -5.72 16.02
CA ARG A 122 18.67 -4.45 15.99
C ARG A 122 17.58 -4.48 14.93
N PHE A 123 16.43 -3.91 15.23
CA PHE A 123 15.38 -3.67 14.25
C PHE A 123 15.83 -2.61 13.24
N ILE A 124 15.56 -2.88 11.97
CA ILE A 124 15.89 -2.00 10.84
C ILE A 124 14.66 -1.78 9.97
N CYS A 125 14.69 -0.72 9.17
CA CYS A 125 13.73 -0.60 8.07
C CYS A 125 14.22 -1.44 6.90
N SER A 126 13.32 -2.20 6.28
CA SER A 126 13.69 -3.07 5.17
C SER A 126 12.61 -3.15 4.10
N TYR A 127 13.06 -3.40 2.88
CA TYR A 127 12.17 -3.64 1.76
C TYR A 127 11.59 -5.06 1.83
N ALA A 128 10.33 -5.18 1.45
CA ALA A 128 9.64 -6.44 1.26
C ALA A 128 8.84 -6.40 -0.04
N ARG A 129 8.60 -7.58 -0.63
CA ARG A 129 7.67 -7.75 -1.75
C ARG A 129 6.54 -8.68 -1.36
N LEU A 130 5.30 -8.27 -1.64
CA LEU A 130 4.13 -9.10 -1.46
C LEU A 130 3.45 -9.29 -2.80
N GLU A 131 3.38 -10.53 -3.24
CA GLU A 131 2.51 -10.92 -4.33
C GLU A 131 1.10 -11.12 -3.78
N ILE A 132 0.13 -10.45 -4.39
CA ILE A 132 -1.29 -10.59 -4.06
C ILE A 132 -1.99 -11.11 -5.32
N GLU A 133 -2.77 -12.15 -5.13
CA GLU A 133 -3.57 -12.77 -6.17
C GLU A 133 -5.02 -12.86 -5.68
N ILE A 134 -5.97 -12.40 -6.49
CA ILE A 134 -7.39 -12.55 -6.26
C ILE A 134 -7.91 -13.56 -7.28
N ILE A 135 -8.48 -14.66 -6.80
CA ILE A 135 -9.14 -15.68 -7.62
C ILE A 135 -10.47 -16.00 -6.96
N ASP A 136 -11.56 -15.82 -7.71
CA ASP A 136 -12.92 -16.21 -7.31
C ASP A 136 -13.27 -15.68 -5.91
N TYR A 137 -13.05 -14.38 -5.70
CA TYR A 137 -13.29 -13.67 -4.43
C TYR A 137 -12.40 -14.10 -3.25
N SER A 138 -11.38 -14.92 -3.50
CA SER A 138 -10.40 -15.34 -2.51
C SER A 138 -9.07 -14.61 -2.71
N VAL A 139 -8.54 -14.03 -1.63
CA VAL A 139 -7.23 -13.39 -1.62
C VAL A 139 -6.17 -14.44 -1.31
N LYS A 140 -5.09 -14.47 -2.07
CA LYS A 140 -3.85 -15.16 -1.74
C LYS A 140 -2.74 -14.12 -1.64
N VAL A 141 -1.85 -14.33 -0.68
CA VAL A 141 -0.72 -13.42 -0.43
C VAL A 141 0.56 -14.23 -0.36
N ASN A 142 1.64 -13.80 -0.96
CA ASN A 142 2.93 -14.49 -0.91
C ASN A 142 4.05 -13.49 -0.68
N LEU A 143 4.69 -13.57 0.49
CA LEU A 143 5.76 -12.67 0.88
C LEU A 143 7.08 -13.16 0.32
N THR A 144 7.70 -12.33 -0.50
CA THR A 144 9.04 -12.52 -1.03
C THR A 144 9.96 -11.46 -0.45
N ASN A 145 11.01 -11.89 0.25
CA ASN A 145 12.07 -10.98 0.67
C ASN A 145 13.02 -10.75 -0.50
N LEU A 146 13.57 -9.52 -0.60
CA LEU A 146 14.57 -9.21 -1.62
C LEU A 146 15.85 -9.99 -1.32
N HIS A 147 15.96 -11.16 -1.97
CA HIS A 147 17.04 -12.16 -1.97
C HIS A 147 16.88 -13.40 -1.07
N LYS A 148 16.70 -14.53 -1.76
CA LYS A 148 17.65 -15.66 -1.72
C LYS A 148 18.59 -15.52 -2.91
#